data_AF-A0A1Y3NZ06-F1
#
_entry.id   AF-A0A1Y3NZ06-F1
#
_cell.length_a   1.000
_cell.length_b   1.000
_cell.length_c   1.000
_cell.angle_alpha   90.00
_cell.angle_beta   90.00
_cell.angle_gamma   90.00
#
_symmetry.space_group_name_H-M   'P 1'
#
loop_
_entity.id
_entity.type
_entity.pdbx_description
1 polymer ?
#
loop_
_entity_poly.entity_id
_entity_poly.type
_entity_poly.pdbx_seq_one_letter_code
_entity_poly.pdbx_strand_id
1 'polypeptide(L)' 'MAKKSEFLVVEGSVQDGHTVFARGEYYSPPSKEVEETLISEGCIAPLKDPRAQELLRQQSGVANEDDDSGGE' A
#
# COMPACT_ATOMS: atom_id res chain seq x y z
N MET A 1 20.46 7.39 11.19
CA MET A 1 19.25 8.15 10.80
C MET A 1 18.43 7.24 9.89
N ALA A 2 17.58 6.38 10.45
CA ALA A 2 16.79 5.42 9.69
C ALA A 2 15.50 6.13 9.25
N LYS A 3 15.36 6.40 7.96
CA LYS A 3 14.13 6.95 7.38
C LYS A 3 13.01 5.95 7.66
N LYS A 4 11.94 6.44 8.29
CA LYS A 4 10.76 5.65 8.62
C LYS A 4 10.20 5.10 7.32
N SER A 5 9.73 3.86 7.39
CA SER A 5 9.05 3.17 6.32
C SER A 5 7.83 3.98 5.88
N GLU A 6 7.96 4.70 4.78
CA GLU A 6 6.97 5.65 4.26
C GLU A 6 6.42 5.20 2.91
N PHE A 7 6.43 3.90 2.60
CA PHE A 7 5.94 3.35 1.34
C PHE A 7 4.76 2.43 1.56
N LEU A 8 3.89 2.40 0.54
CA LEU A 8 2.69 1.60 0.49
C LEU A 8 2.70 0.85 -0.84
N VAL A 9 2.30 -0.42 -0.82
CA VAL A 9 2.09 -1.18 -2.05
C VAL A 9 0.88 -0.59 -2.75
N VAL A 10 1.09 0.00 -3.93
CA VAL A 10 0.02 0.65 -4.69
C VAL A 10 -0.47 -0.20 -5.85
N GLU A 11 0.35 -1.14 -6.30
CA GLU A 11 0.05 -2.04 -7.40
C GLU A 11 0.61 -3.43 -7.11
N GLY A 12 -0.14 -4.47 -7.46
CA GLY A 12 0.30 -5.87 -7.29
C GLY A 12 0.49 -6.29 -5.84
N SER A 13 1.52 -7.11 -5.62
CA SER A 13 1.97 -7.55 -4.29
C SER A 13 3.49 -7.61 -4.26
N VAL A 14 4.06 -7.24 -3.11
CA VAL A 14 5.50 -7.30 -2.88
C VAL A 14 5.80 -8.48 -1.96
N GLN A 15 6.66 -9.38 -2.41
CA GLN A 15 7.12 -10.51 -1.59
C GLN A 15 8.50 -10.20 -1.03
N ASP A 16 8.59 -10.13 0.30
CA ASP A 16 9.83 -9.94 1.03
C ASP A 16 10.13 -11.17 1.87
N GLY A 17 11.00 -12.04 1.35
CA GLY A 17 11.27 -13.34 1.93
C GLY A 17 10.01 -14.21 2.02
N HIS A 18 9.50 -14.39 3.24
CA HIS A 18 8.30 -15.20 3.52
C HIS A 18 7.03 -14.35 3.74
N THR A 19 7.16 -13.02 3.74
CA THR A 19 6.03 -12.12 3.92
C THR A 19 5.57 -11.58 2.57
N VAL A 20 4.27 -11.56 2.33
CA VAL A 20 3.68 -10.95 1.14
C VAL A 20 2.87 -9.75 1.59
N PHE A 21 3.17 -8.59 1.02
CA PHE A 21 2.48 -7.33 1.23
C PHE A 21 1.58 -7.06 0.02
N ALA A 22 0.27 -7.02 0.25
CA ALA A 22 -0.70 -6.73 -0.80
C ALA A 22 -0.90 -5.23 -0.99
N ARG A 23 -1.55 -4.86 -2.09
CA ARG A 23 -1.97 -3.48 -2.36
C ARG A 23 -2.75 -2.88 -1.18
N GLY A 24 -2.33 -1.70 -0.72
CA GLY A 24 -2.86 -1.06 0.48
C GLY A 24 -2.00 -1.30 1.73
N GLU A 25 -1.09 -2.28 1.71
CA GLU A 25 -0.24 -2.55 2.86
C GLU A 25 1.02 -1.69 2.88
N TYR A 26 1.45 -1.36 4.10
CA TYR A 26 2.69 -0.67 4.35
C TYR A 26 3.86 -1.59 4.05
N TYR A 27 4.72 -1.15 3.15
CA TYR A 27 5.93 -1.89 2.80
C TYR A 27 7.16 -1.07 3.15
N SER A 28 8.15 -1.73 3.75
CA SER A 28 9.44 -1.12 4.04
C SER A 28 10.50 -1.84 3.23
N PRO A 29 11.05 -1.22 2.17
CA PRO A 29 12.12 -1.86 1.41
C PRO A 29 13.34 -2.11 2.31
N PRO A 30 13.96 -3.31 2.24
CA PRO A 30 15.12 -3.66 3.06
C PRO A 30 16.41 -2.99 2.59
N SER A 31 16.45 -2.48 1.36
CA SER A 31 17.60 -1.81 0.76
C SER A 31 17.16 -0.83 -0.32
N LYS A 32 18.02 0.16 -0.60
CA LYS A 32 17.71 1.22 -1.55
C LYS A 32 17.54 0.72 -2.99
N GLU A 33 18.27 -0.33 -3.36
CA GLU A 33 18.11 -0.98 -4.67
C GLU A 33 16.70 -1.59 -4.85
N VAL A 34 16.17 -2.22 -3.80
CA VAL A 34 14.81 -2.77 -3.78
C VAL A 34 13.77 -1.65 -3.79
N GLU A 35 13.99 -0.58 -3.01
CA GLU A 35 13.17 0.63 -3.04
C GLU A 35 13.05 1.19 -4.46
N GLU A 36 14.18 1.47 -5.10
CA GLU A 36 14.22 2.10 -6.43
C GLU A 36 13.63 1.19 -7.51
N THR A 37 13.86 -0.13 -7.42
CA THR A 37 13.28 -1.11 -8.34
C THR A 37 11.75 -1.12 -8.23
N LEU A 38 11.21 -1.29 -7.02
CA LEU A 38 9.76 -1.38 -6.81
C LEU A 38 9.04 -0.05 -7.10
N ILE A 39 9.69 1.09 -6.84
CA ILE A 39 9.16 2.41 -7.22
C ILE A 39 9.18 2.58 -8.74
N SER A 40 10.27 2.17 -9.40
CA SER A 40 10.41 2.24 -10.85
C SER A 40 9.41 1.33 -11.58
N GLU A 41 9.10 0.17 -11.00
CA GLU A 41 8.05 -0.71 -11.49
C GLU A 41 6.65 -0.16 -11.19
N GLY A 42 6.51 0.78 -10.25
CA GLY A 42 5.21 1.31 -9.82
C GLY A 42 4.48 0.43 -8.83
N CYS A 43 5.15 -0.61 -8.32
CA CYS A 43 4.61 -1.58 -7.37
C CYS A 43 4.37 -0.94 -5.99
N ILE A 44 5.31 -0.10 -5.54
CA ILE A 44 5.18 0.70 -4.31
C ILE A 44 5.25 2.19 -4.59
N ALA A 45 4.56 2.97 -3.78
CA ALA A 45 4.66 4.43 -3.81
C ALA A 45 4.82 5.00 -2.40
N PRO A 46 5.51 6.14 -2.26
CA PRO A 46 5.62 6.80 -0.97
C PRO A 46 4.23 7.28 -0.49
N LEU A 47 3.99 7.34 0.81
CA LEU A 47 2.70 7.74 1.42
C LEU A 47 2.26 9.15 1.06
N LYS A 48 3.20 10.00 0.66
CA LYS A 48 2.96 11.34 0.12
C LYS A 48 2.52 11.34 -1.35
N ASP A 49 2.61 10.21 -2.04
CA ASP A 49 2.11 10.04 -3.40
C ASP A 49 0.58 9.97 -3.38
N PRO A 50 -0.11 10.63 -4.32
CA PRO A 50 -1.57 10.59 -4.39
C PRO A 50 -2.11 9.15 -4.53
N ARG A 51 -1.37 8.23 -5.17
CA ARG A 51 -1.80 6.83 -5.31
C ARG A 51 -1.84 6.09 -3.97
N ALA A 52 -0.84 6.33 -3.12
CA ALA A 52 -0.80 5.74 -1.79
C ALA A 52 -1.86 6.35 -0.86
N GLN A 53 -2.07 7.67 -0.94
CA GLN A 53 -3.13 8.34 -0.17
C GLN A 53 -4.54 7.88 -0.57
N GLU A 54 -4.81 7.73 -1.88
CA GLU A 54 -6.09 7.25 -2.37
C GLU A 54 -6.38 5.84 -1.84
N LEU A 55 -5.38 4.94 -1.85
CA LEU A 55 -5.53 3.58 -1.32
C LEU A 55 -5.82 3.55 0.17
N LEU A 56 -5.08 4.35 0.95
CA LEU A 56 -5.36 4.51 2.38
C LEU A 56 -6.78 5.01 2.63
N ARG A 57 -7.25 5.97 1.82
CA ARG A 57 -8.61 6.49 1.90
C ARG A 57 -9.64 5.43 1.54
N GLN A 58 -9.42 4.65 0.48
CA GLN A 58 -10.31 3.54 0.09
C GLN A 58 -10.37 2.47 1.18
N GLN A 59 -9.21 2.07 1.72
CA GLN A 59 -9.12 1.04 2.76
C GLN A 59 -9.76 1.51 4.08
N SER A 60 -9.68 2.80 4.39
CA SER A 60 -10.36 3.41 5.54
C SER A 60 -11.86 3.63 5.30
N GLY A 61 -12.27 3.77 4.03
CA GLY A 61 -13.67 4.00 3.62
C GLY A 61 -14.49 2.73 3.42
N VAL A 62 -13.87 1.54 3.39
CA VAL A 62 -14.58 0.24 3.34
C VAL A 62 -14.86 -0.36 4.71
N ALA A 63 -14.46 0.30 5.79
CA ALA A 63 -15.02 0.03 7.10
C ALA A 63 -16.40 0.69 7.18
N ASN A 64 -17.44 -0.07 6.82
CA ASN A 64 -18.83 0.13 7.23
C ASN A 64 -19.77 0.90 6.26
N GLU A 65 -19.82 0.52 4.99
CA GLU A 65 -21.10 0.55 4.25
C GLU A 65 -21.53 -0.91 4.03
N ASP A 66 -21.96 -1.56 5.12
CA ASP A 66 -22.97 -2.61 5.04
C ASP A 66 -24.21 -1.93 4.43
N ASP A 67 -24.29 -1.98 3.11
CA ASP A 67 -25.52 -1.82 2.36
C ASP A 67 -26.44 -3.01 2.69
N ASP A 68 -27.00 -3.04 3.90
CA ASP A 68 -28.23 -3.79 4.16
C ASP A 68 -29.40 -2.81 3.92
N SER A 69 -29.51 -2.37 2.67
CA SER A 69 -30.75 -1.84 2.13
C SER A 69 -31.71 -3.01 1.87
N GLY A 70 -32.16 -3.67 2.94
CA GLY A 70 -33.28 -4.61 2.92
C GLY A 70 -34.59 -3.87 3.17
N GLY A 71 -35.10 -3.16 2.17
CA GLY A 71 -36.46 -2.61 2.21
C GLY A 71 -37.50 -3.71 2.00
N GLU A 72 -38.52 -3.75 2.87
CA GLU A 72 -39.97 -3.85 2.55
C GLU A 72 -40.79 -3.57 3.82
#